data_AF-A0AAW6RNH5-F1
#
_entry.id   AF-A0AAW6RNH5-F1
#
_cell.length_a   1.000
_cell.length_b   1.000
_cell.length_c   1.000
_cell.angle_alpha   90.00
_cell.angle_beta   90.00
_cell.angle_gamma   90.00
#
_symmetry.space_group_name_H-M   'P 1'
#
loop_
_entity.id
_entity.type
_entity.pdbx_description
1 polymer ?
#
loop_
_entity_poly.entity_id
_entity_poly.type
_entity_poly.pdbx_seq_one_letter_code
_entity_poly.pdbx_strand_id
1 'polypeptide(L)'
;MTNMETNPGSAEMKVAKTGDGKIRNELDPIVKRFPMLKNAKSIQWTSGVMGDPAMPGPSLYWIDAVIRPDAGLLEKISQLEGLAHAQPPGDTHPAIQRLIPEGRYQTSPELDGLFTHGTWLCHAYFEPSQNLVLLLAKGQ
;
A
#
# COMPACT_ATOMS: atom_id res chain seq x y z
N MET A 1 -36.11 -36.03 -5.08
CA MET A 1 -36.64 -34.71 -4.69
C MET A 1 -35.92 -34.32 -3.41
N THR A 2 -34.88 -33.46 -3.49
CA THR A 2 -34.98 -32.00 -3.26
C THR A 2 -34.85 -31.73 -1.73
N ASN A 3 -33.88 -31.01 -1.16
CA ASN A 3 -32.84 -30.13 -1.71
C ASN A 3 -31.61 -30.06 -0.80
N MET A 4 -30.49 -29.68 -1.43
CA MET A 4 -29.27 -29.12 -0.84
C MET A 4 -29.58 -27.83 -0.05
N GLU A 5 -29.15 -27.75 1.20
CA GLU A 5 -28.90 -26.46 1.86
C GLU A 5 -27.45 -26.06 1.56
N THR A 6 -27.25 -25.34 0.46
CA THR A 6 -26.02 -24.56 0.26
C THR A 6 -26.12 -23.31 1.11
N ASN A 7 -25.38 -23.26 2.23
CA ASN A 7 -25.15 -22.01 2.96
C ASN A 7 -24.14 -21.15 2.18
N PRO A 8 -24.50 -19.94 1.72
CA PRO A 8 -23.60 -19.07 0.98
C PRO A 8 -22.77 -18.22 1.94
N GLY A 9 -21.49 -18.04 1.62
CA GLY A 9 -20.71 -16.93 2.18
C GLY A 9 -19.56 -17.32 3.10
N SER A 10 -18.57 -18.03 2.56
CA SER A 10 -17.18 -17.71 2.91
C SER A 10 -16.85 -16.35 2.28
N ALA A 11 -17.45 -15.28 2.79
CA ALA A 11 -16.86 -13.96 2.60
C ALA A 11 -15.52 -14.05 3.33
N GLU A 12 -14.43 -14.07 2.56
CA GLU A 12 -13.09 -13.86 3.10
C GLU A 12 -13.18 -12.65 4.03
N MET A 13 -13.11 -12.87 5.33
CA MET A 13 -13.12 -11.81 6.34
C MET A 13 -11.85 -11.00 6.08
N LYS A 14 -11.96 -9.99 5.24
CA LYS A 14 -10.91 -9.04 4.92
C LYS A 14 -10.50 -8.43 6.25
N VAL A 15 -9.32 -8.81 6.74
CA VAL A 15 -8.81 -8.31 8.02
C VAL A 15 -8.83 -6.79 7.97
N ALA A 16 -9.65 -6.17 8.81
CA ALA A 16 -9.92 -4.75 8.71
C ALA A 16 -8.68 -3.93 9.07
N LYS A 17 -8.39 -2.91 8.26
CA LYS A 17 -7.43 -1.84 8.60
C LYS A 17 -8.08 -0.93 9.63
N THR A 18 -7.56 -0.92 10.85
CA THR A 18 -7.96 0.03 11.90
C THR A 18 -6.91 1.12 12.06
N GLY A 19 -7.31 2.34 12.39
CA GLY A 19 -6.41 3.50 12.53
C GLY A 19 -7.19 4.80 12.72
N ASP A 20 -6.49 5.91 12.96
CA ASP A 20 -7.14 7.23 13.14
C ASP A 20 -7.61 7.86 11.82
N GLY A 21 -7.19 7.29 10.69
CA GLY A 21 -7.50 7.76 9.35
C GLY A 21 -6.96 9.15 9.03
N LYS A 22 -6.12 9.73 9.90
CA LYS A 22 -5.54 11.06 9.68
C LYS A 22 -4.49 10.96 8.58
N ILE A 23 -4.59 11.86 7.61
CA ILE A 23 -3.59 12.01 6.56
C ILE A 23 -2.41 12.80 7.13
N ARG A 24 -1.23 12.23 6.95
CA ARG A 24 0.06 12.72 7.40
C ARG A 24 0.92 13.06 6.19
N ASN A 25 1.77 14.06 6.33
CA ASN A 25 2.64 14.55 5.25
C ASN A 25 4.12 14.49 5.62
N GLU A 26 4.42 14.11 6.86
CA GLU A 26 5.76 14.09 7.42
C GLU A 26 6.55 12.92 6.81
N LEU A 27 7.74 13.21 6.29
CA LEU A 27 8.64 12.19 5.72
C LEU A 27 9.39 11.40 6.79
N ASP A 28 9.85 12.04 7.86
CA ASP A 28 10.76 11.43 8.84
C ASP A 28 10.27 10.07 9.39
N PRO A 29 8.99 9.88 9.77
CA PRO A 29 8.51 8.58 10.25
C PRO A 29 8.53 7.49 9.16
N ILE A 30 8.30 7.88 7.91
CA ILE A 30 8.28 6.97 6.76
C ILE A 30 9.69 6.62 6.33
N VAL A 31 10.60 7.59 6.26
CA VAL A 31 12.00 7.37 5.85
C VAL A 31 12.72 6.40 6.78
N LYS A 32 12.38 6.39 8.07
CA LYS A 32 12.90 5.40 9.03
C LYS A 32 12.55 3.95 8.66
N ARG A 33 11.41 3.73 7.97
CA ARG A 33 10.93 2.41 7.52
C ARG A 33 11.33 2.12 6.08
N PHE A 34 11.34 3.18 5.26
CA PHE A 34 11.54 3.14 3.83
C PHE A 34 12.64 4.14 3.44
N PRO A 35 13.94 3.82 3.66
CA PRO A 35 15.03 4.78 3.42
C PRO A 35 15.13 5.27 1.98
N MET A 36 14.63 4.50 1.00
CA MET A 36 14.55 4.90 -0.41
C MET A 36 13.68 6.15 -0.64
N LEU A 37 12.81 6.50 0.31
CA LEU A 37 11.93 7.68 0.24
C LEU A 37 12.56 8.95 0.83
N LYS A 38 13.82 8.92 1.29
CA LYS A 38 14.49 10.05 1.96
C LYS A 38 14.35 11.39 1.23
N ASN A 39 14.38 11.36 -0.10
CA ASN A 39 14.35 12.56 -0.95
C ASN A 39 13.02 12.77 -1.67
N ALA A 40 11.98 11.97 -1.37
CA ALA A 40 10.70 12.05 -2.05
C ALA A 40 10.15 13.48 -2.02
N LYS A 41 9.58 13.93 -3.14
CA LYS A 41 9.09 15.31 -3.31
C LYS A 41 7.91 15.61 -2.39
N SER A 42 7.04 14.62 -2.18
CA SER A 42 5.92 14.70 -1.25
C SER A 42 5.43 13.31 -0.88
N ILE A 43 4.82 13.19 0.30
CA ILE A 43 4.09 12.00 0.71
C ILE A 43 2.78 12.39 1.40
N GLN A 44 1.75 11.59 1.19
CA GLN A 44 0.52 11.60 1.99
C GLN A 44 0.26 10.19 2.46
N TRP A 45 0.23 9.96 3.76
CA TRP A 45 0.14 8.61 4.33
C TRP A 45 -0.77 8.54 5.54
N THR A 46 -1.23 7.33 5.82
CA THR A 46 -1.93 6.98 7.07
C THR A 46 -1.54 5.56 7.46
N SER A 47 -1.81 5.18 8.70
CA SER A 47 -1.32 3.92 9.26
C SER A 47 -2.21 3.42 10.37
N GLY A 48 -2.01 2.17 10.75
CA GLY A 48 -2.58 1.62 11.97
C GLY A 48 -2.29 0.14 12.12
N VAL A 49 -3.24 -0.61 12.66
CA VAL A 49 -3.11 -2.05 12.90
C VAL A 49 -4.17 -2.84 12.15
N MET A 50 -3.80 -4.03 11.69
CA MET A 50 -4.68 -5.01 11.07
C MET A 50 -5.38 -5.81 12.16
N GLY A 51 -6.68 -6.04 12.00
CA GLY A 51 -7.45 -6.95 12.85
C GLY A 51 -8.28 -6.27 13.92
N ASP A 52 -8.92 -7.10 14.74
CA ASP A 52 -9.79 -6.65 15.82
C ASP A 52 -8.97 -6.36 17.09
N PRO A 53 -9.00 -5.13 17.64
CA PRO A 53 -8.33 -4.80 18.90
C PRO A 53 -8.77 -5.66 20.09
N ALA A 54 -9.95 -6.30 20.03
CA ALA A 54 -10.45 -7.20 21.07
C ALA A 54 -9.82 -8.60 21.05
N MET A 55 -9.06 -8.95 20.00
CA MET A 55 -8.42 -10.26 19.83
C MET A 55 -6.92 -10.18 20.18
N PRO A 56 -6.46 -10.78 21.29
CA PRO A 56 -5.06 -10.74 21.67
C PRO A 56 -4.18 -11.57 20.72
N GLY A 57 -3.21 -10.93 20.08
CA GLY A 57 -2.24 -11.52 19.16
C GLY A 57 -1.21 -10.47 18.72
N PRO A 58 -0.11 -10.88 18.05
CA PRO A 58 0.87 -9.94 17.52
C PRO A 58 0.18 -8.96 16.55
N SER A 59 0.36 -7.66 16.78
CA SER A 59 -0.22 -6.63 15.93
C SER A 59 0.55 -6.57 14.61
N LEU A 60 -0.15 -6.81 13.51
CA LEU A 60 0.37 -6.51 12.18
C LEU A 60 0.04 -5.04 11.86
N TYR A 61 1.06 -4.22 11.69
CA TYR A 61 0.91 -2.81 11.31
C TYR A 61 0.72 -2.68 9.80
N TRP A 62 0.02 -1.63 9.39
CA TRP A 62 -0.11 -1.25 7.99
C TRP A 62 0.19 0.23 7.79
N ILE A 63 0.70 0.57 6.60
CA ILE A 63 0.89 1.93 6.11
C ILE A 63 0.39 1.97 4.67
N ASP A 64 -0.51 2.90 4.38
CA ASP A 64 -0.91 3.22 3.01
C ASP A 64 -0.44 4.63 2.68
N ALA A 65 0.18 4.83 1.53
CA ALA A 65 0.77 6.10 1.15
C ALA A 65 0.65 6.40 -0.35
N VAL A 66 0.39 7.66 -0.68
CA VAL A 66 0.57 8.24 -2.01
C VAL A 66 1.82 9.10 -2.00
N ILE A 67 2.76 8.80 -2.90
CA ILE A 67 4.11 9.35 -2.91
C ILE A 67 4.37 9.99 -4.28
N ARG A 68 5.01 11.15 -4.27
CA ARG A 68 5.68 11.70 -5.47
C ARG A 68 7.18 11.46 -5.31
N PRO A 69 7.77 10.49 -6.04
CA PRO A 69 9.18 10.16 -5.91
C PRO A 69 10.10 11.30 -6.35
N ASP A 70 11.36 11.21 -5.94
CA ASP A 70 12.43 12.04 -6.50
C ASP A 70 12.88 11.51 -7.87
N ALA A 71 13.73 12.26 -8.56
CA ALA A 71 14.20 11.87 -9.89
C ALA A 71 14.98 10.54 -9.86
N GLY A 72 15.80 10.30 -8.83
CA GLY A 72 16.59 9.08 -8.72
C GLY A 72 15.74 7.83 -8.51
N LEU A 73 14.65 7.91 -7.74
CA LEU A 73 13.71 6.79 -7.61
C LEU A 73 12.89 6.59 -8.90
N LEU A 74 12.48 7.66 -9.59
CA LEU A 74 11.83 7.53 -10.91
C LEU A 74 12.74 6.86 -11.94
N GLU A 75 14.01 7.22 -11.97
CA GLU A 75 15.00 6.57 -12.82
C GLU A 75 15.09 5.07 -12.51
N LYS A 76 15.20 4.69 -11.23
CA LYS A 76 15.18 3.27 -10.83
C LYS A 76 13.92 2.53 -11.27
N ILE A 77 12.75 3.14 -11.11
CA ILE A 77 11.48 2.56 -11.56
C ILE A 77 11.47 2.39 -13.09
N SER A 78 12.00 3.35 -13.84
CA SER A 78 12.06 3.29 -15.31
C SER A 78 12.95 2.16 -15.85
N GLN A 79 13.89 1.67 -15.04
CA GLN A 79 14.77 0.54 -15.40
C GLN A 79 14.19 -0.82 -15.00
N LEU A 80 13.00 -0.86 -14.38
CA LEU A 80 12.36 -2.12 -14.03
C LEU A 80 11.79 -2.79 -15.27
N GLU A 81 12.04 -4.10 -15.37
CA GLU A 81 11.39 -4.97 -16.33
C GLU A 81 10.12 -5.58 -15.73
N GLY A 82 9.22 -6.11 -16.56
CA GLY A 82 8.06 -6.87 -16.07
C GLY A 82 6.93 -6.06 -15.43
N LEU A 83 6.93 -4.73 -15.54
CA LEU A 83 5.80 -3.89 -15.11
C LEU A 83 4.53 -4.28 -15.88
N ALA A 84 3.53 -4.75 -15.12
CA ALA A 84 2.23 -5.13 -15.66
C ALA A 84 1.16 -4.14 -15.22
N HIS A 85 0.17 -3.90 -16.10
CA HIS A 85 -0.98 -3.08 -15.73
C HIS A 85 -1.80 -3.75 -14.62
N ALA A 86 -2.05 -3.01 -13.55
CA ALA A 86 -2.88 -3.45 -12.44
C ALA A 86 -3.56 -2.25 -11.81
N GLN A 87 -4.79 -2.42 -11.34
CA GLN A 87 -5.46 -1.39 -10.56
C GLN A 87 -5.04 -1.49 -9.10
N PRO A 88 -4.92 -0.35 -8.39
CA PRO A 88 -4.83 -0.33 -6.94
C PRO A 88 -5.91 -1.20 -6.29
N PRO A 89 -5.56 -1.99 -5.25
CA PRO A 89 -6.50 -2.89 -4.64
C PRO A 89 -7.51 -2.12 -3.78
N GLY A 90 -8.76 -2.60 -3.79
CA GLY A 90 -9.84 -2.02 -3.00
C GLY A 90 -9.72 -2.24 -1.49
N ASP A 91 -8.59 -2.75 -0.98
CA ASP A 91 -8.27 -2.85 0.45
C ASP A 91 -7.41 -1.68 0.96
N THR A 92 -7.15 -0.69 0.11
CA THR A 92 -6.56 0.59 0.51
C THR A 92 -7.50 1.30 1.51
N HIS A 93 -6.92 1.90 2.56
CA HIS A 93 -7.68 2.62 3.56
C HIS A 93 -8.44 3.81 2.92
N PRO A 94 -9.73 4.05 3.27
CA PRO A 94 -10.55 5.05 2.58
C PRO A 94 -9.96 6.47 2.56
N ALA A 95 -9.19 6.85 3.58
CA ALA A 95 -8.52 8.14 3.60
C ALA A 95 -7.51 8.30 2.45
N ILE A 96 -6.75 7.25 2.13
CA ILE A 96 -5.78 7.24 1.03
C ILE A 96 -6.47 7.01 -0.30
N GLN A 97 -7.51 6.16 -0.34
CA GLN A 97 -8.25 5.88 -1.57
C GLN A 97 -8.77 7.16 -2.25
N ARG A 98 -9.19 8.17 -1.48
CA ARG A 98 -9.63 9.48 -2.00
C ARG A 98 -8.52 10.33 -2.60
N LEU A 99 -7.26 9.98 -2.37
CA LEU A 99 -6.07 10.68 -2.87
C LEU A 99 -5.46 10.00 -4.10
N ILE A 100 -5.96 8.82 -4.48
CA ILE A 100 -5.50 8.06 -5.64
C ILE A 100 -6.13 8.71 -6.89
N PRO A 101 -5.35 9.36 -7.76
CA PRO A 101 -5.87 9.87 -9.01
C PRO A 101 -6.25 8.72 -9.95
N GLU A 102 -7.12 8.99 -10.92
CA GLU A 102 -7.32 8.08 -12.05
C GLU A 102 -6.02 7.97 -12.85
N GLY A 103 -5.73 6.78 -13.38
CA GLY A 103 -4.50 6.55 -14.14
C GLY A 103 -4.28 5.11 -14.56
N ARG A 104 -3.20 4.89 -15.32
CA ARG A 104 -2.80 3.56 -15.80
C ARG A 104 -1.71 3.00 -14.91
N TYR A 105 -2.13 2.53 -13.73
CA TYR A 105 -1.23 1.96 -12.76
C TYR A 105 -0.53 0.69 -13.28
N GLN A 106 0.73 0.54 -12.84
CA GLN A 106 1.60 -0.57 -13.13
C GLN A 106 2.18 -1.12 -11.83
N THR A 107 2.40 -2.43 -11.75
CA THR A 107 3.02 -3.09 -10.61
C THR A 107 3.93 -4.23 -11.07
N SER A 108 4.89 -4.62 -10.23
CA SER A 108 5.69 -5.83 -10.39
C SER A 108 6.33 -6.22 -9.06
N PRO A 109 6.76 -7.49 -8.90
CA PRO A 109 7.54 -7.90 -7.73
C PRO A 109 8.83 -7.08 -7.53
N GLU A 110 9.47 -6.65 -8.62
CA GLU A 110 10.68 -5.82 -8.56
C GLU A 110 10.36 -4.42 -8.04
N LEU A 111 9.20 -3.84 -8.42
CA LEU A 111 8.72 -2.57 -7.87
C LEU A 111 8.43 -2.69 -6.38
N ASP A 112 7.77 -3.77 -5.95
CA ASP A 112 7.51 -4.09 -4.54
C ASP A 112 8.83 -4.22 -3.75
N GLY A 113 9.84 -4.84 -4.37
CA GLY A 113 11.18 -5.02 -3.84
C GLY A 113 11.96 -3.73 -3.63
N LEU A 114 11.69 -2.67 -4.41
CA LEU A 114 12.32 -1.36 -4.19
C LEU A 114 11.93 -0.73 -2.85
N PHE A 115 10.75 -1.05 -2.33
CA PHE A 115 10.20 -0.49 -1.10
C PHE A 115 10.27 -1.44 0.10
N THR A 116 10.26 -2.74 -0.15
CA THR A 116 10.36 -3.77 0.90
C THR A 116 11.66 -3.61 1.68
N HIS A 117 11.56 -3.46 3.01
CA HIS A 117 12.72 -3.20 3.87
C HIS A 117 12.49 -3.69 5.30
N GLY A 118 13.44 -4.45 5.85
CA GLY A 118 13.32 -5.00 7.20
C GLY A 118 12.09 -5.89 7.35
N THR A 119 11.23 -5.59 8.32
CA THR A 119 9.97 -6.32 8.56
C THR A 119 8.80 -5.84 7.69
N TRP A 120 9.01 -4.82 6.84
CA TRP A 120 7.95 -4.22 6.02
C TRP A 120 7.91 -4.85 4.62
N LEU A 121 6.84 -5.60 4.35
CA LEU A 121 6.50 -6.09 3.02
C LEU A 121 5.61 -5.06 2.32
N CYS A 122 5.90 -4.78 1.05
CA CYS A 122 5.23 -3.73 0.29
C CYS A 122 4.56 -4.29 -0.97
N HIS A 123 3.44 -3.66 -1.33
CA HIS A 123 2.89 -3.67 -2.68
C HIS A 123 2.85 -2.25 -3.20
N ALA A 124 3.44 -2.03 -4.37
CA ALA A 124 3.60 -0.73 -4.97
C ALA A 124 2.94 -0.68 -6.35
N TYR A 125 2.28 0.44 -6.62
CA TYR A 125 1.63 0.74 -7.89
C TYR A 125 2.14 2.08 -8.39
N PHE A 126 2.73 2.08 -9.58
CA PHE A 126 3.25 3.27 -10.23
C PHE A 126 2.29 3.80 -11.29
N GLU A 127 1.98 5.09 -11.25
CA GLU A 127 1.25 5.81 -12.28
C GLU A 127 2.26 6.69 -13.06
N PRO A 128 2.63 6.31 -14.30
CA PRO A 128 3.72 6.97 -15.02
C PRO A 128 3.43 8.40 -15.45
N SER A 129 2.18 8.72 -15.80
CA SER A 129 1.84 10.05 -16.34
C SER A 129 1.94 11.16 -15.30
N GLN A 130 1.74 10.81 -14.03
CA GLN A 130 1.74 11.73 -12.89
C GLN A 130 2.97 11.57 -11.98
N ASN A 131 3.87 10.62 -12.29
CA ASN A 131 5.02 10.28 -11.46
C ASN A 131 4.63 10.04 -10.00
N LEU A 132 3.66 9.13 -9.81
CA LEU A 132 3.06 8.85 -8.51
C LEU A 132 3.20 7.37 -8.18
N VAL A 133 3.55 7.08 -6.93
CA VAL A 133 3.55 5.73 -6.38
C VAL A 133 2.51 5.64 -5.29
N LEU A 134 1.58 4.70 -5.41
CA LEU A 134 0.80 4.19 -4.29
C LEU A 134 1.60 3.05 -3.64
N LEU A 135 1.79 3.12 -2.32
CA LEU A 135 2.48 2.12 -1.55
C LEU A 135 1.55 1.58 -0.46
N LEU A 136 1.41 0.26 -0.41
CA LEU A 136 0.66 -0.46 0.62
C LEU A 136 1.65 -1.37 1.35
N ALA A 137 1.94 -1.05 2.61
CA ALA A 137 2.94 -1.77 3.37
C ALA A 137 2.34 -2.43 4.60
N LYS A 138 2.84 -3.62 4.94
CA LYS A 138 2.48 -4.38 6.14
C LYS A 138 3.77 -4.78 6.86
N GLY A 139 3.80 -4.61 8.18
CA GLY A 139 4.99 -4.94 8.98
C GLY A 139 4.66 -5.30 10.41
N GLN A 140 5.58 -5.98 11.08
CA GLN A 140 5.49 -6.37 12.50
C GLN A 140 6.49 -5.56 13.34
#